data_AF-A0A1W9P359-F1
#
_entry.id   AF-A0A1W9P359-F1
#
_cell.length_a   1.000
_cell.length_b   1.000
_cell.length_c   1.000
_cell.angle_alpha   90.00
_cell.angle_beta   90.00
_cell.angle_gamma   90.00
#
_symmetry.space_group_name_H-M   'P 1'
#
loop_
_entity.id
_entity.type
_entity.pdbx_description
1 polymer ?
#
loop_
_entity_poly.entity_id
_entity_poly.type
_entity_poly.pdbx_seq_one_letter_code
_entity_poly.pdbx_strand_id
1 'polypeptide(L)'
;MHLYGVAELAINTPILRLNFLDIGVYFVYNETSGQANRKEQEMDKEKKKMEEIFDKGVEYLEAGNLREAITEFEEVIKENKDDAAAHFNLGLACMRMARTDIAKDELYEDKMDEEGWILRAIAEFNKVLELEPENAEAKDNIKALNELLSLGD
;
A
#
# COMPACT_ATOMS: atom_id res chain seq x y z
N MET A 1 45.46 3.57 -43.14
CA MET A 1 45.27 2.26 -42.48
C MET A 1 46.36 2.15 -41.42
N HIS A 2 45.94 2.07 -40.15
CA HIS A 2 46.64 1.82 -38.87
C HIS A 2 48.18 2.02 -38.79
N LEU A 3 48.72 2.68 -37.77
CA LEU A 3 48.68 2.25 -36.37
C LEU A 3 49.01 3.43 -35.42
N TYR A 4 48.17 3.63 -34.40
CA TYR A 4 48.56 4.29 -33.14
C TYR A 4 48.70 3.20 -32.07
N GLY A 5 49.91 3.00 -31.56
CA GLY A 5 50.17 2.69 -30.15
C GLY A 5 50.75 3.97 -29.54
N VAL A 6 50.62 4.29 -28.26
CA VAL A 6 50.72 3.49 -27.04
C VAL A 6 50.25 4.34 -25.83
N ALA A 7 49.89 3.63 -24.76
CA ALA A 7 50.07 3.96 -23.34
C ALA A 7 49.14 4.96 -22.63
N GLU A 8 48.49 4.41 -21.59
CA GLU A 8 47.93 5.08 -20.42
C GLU A 8 48.91 6.04 -19.74
N LEU A 9 48.39 7.16 -19.24
CA LEU A 9 48.97 7.88 -18.11
C LEU A 9 47.85 8.60 -17.35
N ALA A 10 47.56 8.08 -16.15
CA ALA A 10 46.79 8.76 -15.12
C ALA A 10 47.57 9.98 -14.63
N ILE A 11 47.08 11.18 -14.94
CA ILE A 11 47.44 12.45 -14.30
C ILE A 11 46.11 13.22 -14.16
N ASN A 12 45.51 13.20 -12.96
CA ASN A 12 45.58 14.30 -12.00
C ASN A 12 44.99 15.61 -12.57
N THR A 13 43.83 15.98 -12.03
CA THR A 13 42.90 17.02 -12.49
C THR A 13 43.51 18.35 -12.93
N PRO A 14 42.97 18.95 -14.01
CA PRO A 14 42.81 20.40 -14.11
C PRO A 14 41.32 20.76 -14.17
N ILE A 15 40.88 21.54 -13.18
CA ILE A 15 39.64 22.30 -13.23
C ILE A 15 39.68 23.24 -14.46
N LEU A 16 38.61 23.23 -15.27
CA LEU A 16 38.17 24.21 -16.29
C LEU A 16 38.76 24.15 -17.73
N ARG A 17 38.19 23.27 -18.55
CA ARG A 17 37.55 23.67 -19.82
C ARG A 17 36.26 22.88 -20.01
N LEU A 18 35.21 23.28 -19.28
CA LEU A 18 33.87 22.84 -19.62
C LEU A 18 33.45 23.58 -20.89
N ASN A 19 33.27 22.86 -22.00
CA ASN A 19 32.59 23.45 -23.15
C ASN A 19 31.14 23.76 -22.75
N PHE A 20 30.50 24.75 -23.36
CA PHE A 20 29.10 25.10 -23.05
C PHE A 20 28.13 23.91 -23.14
N LEU A 21 28.43 22.92 -24.00
CA LEU A 21 27.73 21.63 -24.08
C LEU A 21 27.93 20.76 -22.82
N ASP A 22 29.15 20.68 -22.30
CA ASP A 22 29.47 19.89 -21.09
C ASP A 22 28.90 20.54 -19.82
N ILE A 23 28.83 21.87 -19.76
CA ILE A 23 28.15 22.60 -18.68
C ILE A 23 26.65 22.29 -18.71
N GLY A 24 26.01 22.39 -19.88
CA GLY A 24 24.58 22.08 -20.03
C GLY A 24 24.25 20.64 -19.61
N VAL A 25 25.04 19.67 -20.06
CA VAL A 25 24.87 18.26 -19.69
C VAL A 25 25.13 18.03 -18.20
N TYR A 26 26.18 18.63 -17.62
CA TYR A 26 26.51 18.49 -16.20
C TYR A 26 25.47 19.15 -15.27
N PHE A 27 24.95 20.33 -15.64
CA PHE A 27 23.87 20.98 -14.89
C PHE A 27 22.57 20.16 -14.96
N VAL A 28 22.17 19.71 -16.16
CA VAL A 28 20.99 18.85 -16.32
C VAL A 28 21.16 17.53 -15.56
N TYR A 29 22.34 16.91 -15.58
CA TYR A 29 22.61 15.68 -14.85
C TYR A 29 22.51 15.88 -13.32
N ASN A 30 23.10 16.94 -12.77
CA ASN A 30 23.01 17.22 -11.33
C ASN A 30 21.59 17.64 -10.90
N GLU A 31 20.88 18.41 -11.71
CA GLU A 31 19.48 18.78 -11.42
C GLU A 31 18.56 17.57 -11.44
N THR A 32 18.67 16.70 -12.46
CA THR A 32 17.87 15.47 -12.56
C THR A 32 18.19 14.48 -11.44
N SER A 33 19.48 14.31 -11.11
CA SER A 33 19.92 13.51 -9.95
C SER A 33 19.36 14.05 -8.63
N GLY A 34 19.41 15.37 -8.43
CA GLY A 34 18.87 16.03 -7.24
C GLY A 34 17.35 16.05 -7.17
N GLN A 35 16.64 16.02 -8.29
CA GLN A 35 15.19 15.86 -8.34
C GLN A 35 14.78 14.41 -8.07
N ALA A 36 15.49 13.43 -8.63
CA ALA A 36 15.24 12.01 -8.38
C ALA A 36 15.44 11.66 -6.90
N ASN A 37 16.54 12.10 -6.29
CA ASN A 37 16.82 11.87 -4.88
C ASN A 37 15.77 12.54 -3.96
N ARG A 38 15.28 13.74 -4.32
CA ARG A 38 14.17 14.37 -3.61
C ARG A 38 12.86 13.58 -3.73
N LYS A 39 12.52 13.10 -4.93
CA LYS A 39 11.32 12.28 -5.13
C LYS A 39 11.39 10.97 -4.34
N GLU A 40 12.54 10.32 -4.35
CA GLU A 40 12.79 9.09 -3.57
C GLU A 40 12.61 9.35 -2.07
N GLN A 41 13.16 10.46 -1.54
CA GLN A 41 12.95 10.85 -0.15
C GLN A 41 11.49 11.16 0.21
N GLU A 42 10.73 11.79 -0.70
CA GLU A 42 9.31 12.04 -0.46
C GLU A 42 8.51 10.73 -0.50
N MET A 43 8.80 9.84 -1.46
CA MET A 43 8.20 8.50 -1.51
C MET A 43 8.49 7.68 -0.25
N ASP A 44 9.72 7.74 0.28
CA ASP A 44 10.09 7.07 1.53
C ASP A 44 9.30 7.61 2.73
N LYS A 45 9.09 8.93 2.78
CA LYS A 45 8.26 9.55 3.82
C LYS A 45 6.79 9.14 3.69
N GLU A 46 6.25 9.13 2.47
CA GLU A 46 4.88 8.72 2.20
C GLU A 46 4.67 7.25 2.55
N LYS A 47 5.61 6.38 2.15
CA LYS A 47 5.61 4.97 2.52
C LYS A 47 5.62 4.80 4.04
N LYS A 48 6.53 5.47 4.75
CA LYS A 48 6.58 5.41 6.21
C LYS A 48 5.29 5.89 6.86
N LYS A 49 4.68 6.95 6.32
CA LYS A 49 3.38 7.44 6.79
C LYS A 49 2.28 6.38 6.61
N MET A 50 2.26 5.66 5.48
CA MET A 50 1.30 4.58 5.25
C MET A 50 1.53 3.39 6.18
N GLU A 51 2.78 3.04 6.48
CA GLU A 51 3.11 2.02 7.49
C GLU A 51 2.57 2.43 8.88
N GLU A 52 2.72 3.70 9.28
CA GLU A 52 2.18 4.21 10.54
C GLU A 52 0.63 4.20 10.60
N ILE A 53 -0.05 4.43 9.48
CA ILE A 53 -1.52 4.34 9.37
C ILE A 53 -1.95 2.87 9.45
N PHE A 54 -1.25 1.98 8.74
CA PHE A 54 -1.50 0.55 8.78
C PHE A 54 -1.41 -0.01 10.20
N ASP A 55 -0.34 0.34 10.93
CA ASP A 55 -0.13 -0.12 12.30
C ASP A 55 -1.25 0.35 13.24
N LYS A 56 -1.74 1.60 13.09
CA LYS A 56 -2.91 2.07 13.83
C LYS A 56 -4.18 1.29 13.50
N GLY A 57 -4.37 0.95 12.22
CA GLY A 57 -5.47 0.09 11.79
C GLY A 57 -5.45 -1.26 12.51
N VAL A 58 -4.26 -1.85 12.66
CA VAL A 58 -4.06 -3.10 13.41
C VAL A 58 -4.37 -2.90 14.89
N GLU A 59 -3.85 -1.85 15.54
CA GLU A 59 -4.13 -1.54 16.94
C GLU A 59 -5.64 -1.37 17.20
N TYR A 60 -6.35 -0.64 16.33
CA TYR A 60 -7.80 -0.48 16.43
C TYR A 60 -8.54 -1.79 16.23
N LEU A 61 -8.11 -2.61 15.27
CA LEU A 61 -8.69 -3.93 15.03
C LEU A 61 -8.54 -4.79 16.29
N GLU A 62 -7.35 -4.88 16.86
CA GLU A 62 -7.09 -5.63 18.09
C GLU A 62 -7.92 -5.12 19.27
N ALA A 63 -8.06 -3.80 19.41
CA ALA A 63 -8.90 -3.17 20.43
C ALA A 63 -10.41 -3.38 20.21
N GLY A 64 -10.83 -3.81 19.02
CA GLY A 64 -12.25 -3.95 18.65
C GLY A 64 -12.93 -2.63 18.23
N ASN A 65 -12.14 -1.59 17.99
CA ASN A 65 -12.59 -0.32 17.41
C ASN A 65 -12.71 -0.49 15.89
N LEU A 66 -13.71 -1.26 15.46
CA LEU A 66 -13.76 -1.80 14.11
C LEU A 66 -13.96 -0.71 13.04
N ARG A 67 -14.68 0.37 13.35
CA ARG A 67 -14.93 1.46 12.39
C ARG A 67 -13.64 2.24 12.12
N GLU A 68 -12.90 2.55 13.17
CA GLU A 68 -11.62 3.22 13.10
C GLU A 68 -10.62 2.34 12.35
N ALA A 69 -10.56 1.04 12.63
CA ALA A 69 -9.74 0.10 11.88
C ALA A 69 -10.05 0.10 10.37
N ILE A 70 -11.34 0.06 10.01
CA ILE A 70 -11.79 0.14 8.62
C ILE A 70 -11.28 1.43 7.96
N THR A 71 -11.43 2.57 8.62
CA THR A 71 -10.99 3.87 8.10
C THR A 71 -9.48 3.89 7.84
N GLU A 72 -8.65 3.42 8.78
CA GLU A 72 -7.19 3.43 8.59
C GLU A 72 -6.78 2.50 7.42
N PHE A 73 -7.36 1.30 7.30
CA PHE A 73 -7.04 0.41 6.17
C PHE A 73 -7.53 0.95 4.82
N GLU A 74 -8.68 1.62 4.77
CA GLU A 74 -9.14 2.31 3.57
C GLU A 74 -8.16 3.41 3.13
N GLU A 75 -7.54 4.13 4.07
CA GLU A 75 -6.51 5.12 3.75
C GLU A 75 -5.26 4.48 3.14
N VAL A 76 -4.80 3.34 3.68
CA VAL A 76 -3.68 2.58 3.09
C VAL A 76 -4.01 2.11 1.68
N ILE A 77 -5.20 1.53 1.47
CA ILE A 77 -5.65 1.02 0.16
C ILE A 77 -5.82 2.14 -0.86
N LYS A 78 -6.24 3.33 -0.42
CA LYS A 78 -6.38 4.51 -1.29
C LYS A 78 -5.04 4.90 -1.91
N GLU A 79 -3.96 4.79 -1.14
CA GLU A 79 -2.60 5.07 -1.60
C GLU A 79 -2.01 3.89 -2.38
N ASN A 80 -2.14 2.67 -1.84
CA ASN A 80 -1.70 1.43 -2.48
C ASN A 80 -2.86 0.43 -2.63
N LYS A 81 -3.49 0.43 -3.80
CA LYS A 81 -4.64 -0.42 -4.13
C LYS A 81 -4.34 -1.91 -4.20
N ASP A 82 -3.05 -2.28 -4.21
CA ASP A 82 -2.58 -3.65 -4.28
C ASP A 82 -1.88 -4.07 -2.97
N ASP A 83 -2.17 -3.38 -1.86
CA ASP A 83 -1.71 -3.78 -0.53
C ASP A 83 -2.54 -4.97 0.00
N ALA A 84 -2.04 -6.18 -0.22
CA ALA A 84 -2.72 -7.41 0.19
C ALA A 84 -2.95 -7.47 1.71
N ALA A 85 -2.04 -6.94 2.53
CA ALA A 85 -2.19 -6.96 3.98
C ALA A 85 -3.29 -6.01 4.45
N ALA A 86 -3.41 -4.82 3.84
CA ALA A 86 -4.47 -3.87 4.16
C ALA A 86 -5.84 -4.42 3.75
N HIS A 87 -5.95 -5.04 2.57
CA HIS A 87 -7.18 -5.74 2.15
C HIS A 87 -7.54 -6.88 3.11
N PHE A 88 -6.57 -7.69 3.53
CA PHE A 88 -6.82 -8.79 4.46
C PHE A 88 -7.35 -8.30 5.81
N ASN A 89 -6.71 -7.28 6.40
CA ASN A 89 -7.13 -6.75 7.69
C ASN A 89 -8.46 -5.99 7.60
N LEU A 90 -8.74 -5.30 6.48
CA LEU A 90 -10.05 -4.71 6.23
C LEU A 90 -11.14 -5.78 6.13
N GLY A 91 -10.85 -6.91 5.49
CA GLY A 91 -11.73 -8.08 5.45
C GLY A 91 -12.02 -8.64 6.86
N LEU A 92 -11.00 -8.75 7.72
CA LEU A 92 -11.17 -9.15 9.12
C LEU A 92 -12.03 -8.15 9.91
N ALA A 93 -11.81 -6.85 9.73
CA ALA A 93 -12.59 -5.81 10.39
C ALA A 93 -14.07 -5.87 9.97
N CYS A 94 -14.34 -6.05 8.68
CA CYS A 94 -15.69 -6.20 8.14
C CYS A 94 -16.37 -7.49 8.64
N MET A 95 -15.66 -8.62 8.65
CA MET A 95 -16.19 -9.88 9.20
C MET A 95 -16.53 -9.75 10.69
N ARG A 96 -15.75 -9.00 11.46
CA ARG A 96 -16.06 -8.73 12.87
C ARG A 96 -17.24 -7.76 13.01
N MET A 97 -17.37 -6.78 12.12
CA MET A 97 -18.52 -5.86 12.11
C MET A 97 -19.82 -6.63 11.92
N ALA A 98 -19.88 -7.57 10.98
CA ALA A 98 -21.02 -8.45 10.75
C ALA A 98 -21.47 -9.19 12.04
N ARG A 99 -20.50 -9.61 12.87
CA ARG A 99 -20.75 -10.38 14.10
C ARG A 99 -21.08 -9.53 15.32
N THR A 100 -20.96 -8.20 15.22
CA THR A 100 -21.21 -7.32 16.36
C THR A 100 -22.67 -6.90 16.40
N ASP A 101 -23.35 -7.25 17.48
CA ASP A 101 -24.71 -6.79 17.82
C ASP A 101 -24.64 -5.34 18.35
N ILE A 102 -24.02 -4.43 17.57
CA ILE A 102 -24.03 -3.01 17.88
C ILE A 102 -25.48 -2.59 17.71
N ALA A 103 -26.18 -2.60 18.84
CA ALA A 103 -27.58 -2.24 19.01
C ALA A 103 -28.05 -1.36 17.85
N LYS A 104 -29.02 -1.90 17.11
CA LYS A 104 -29.74 -1.26 15.99
C LYS A 104 -30.50 0.01 16.43
N ASP A 105 -30.05 0.66 17.49
CA ASP A 105 -30.64 1.85 18.07
C ASP A 105 -30.15 3.08 17.32
N GLU A 106 -31.05 3.50 16.43
CA GLU A 106 -31.45 4.88 16.13
C GLU A 106 -30.36 5.93 15.87
N LEU A 107 -30.40 6.39 14.62
CA LEU A 107 -29.63 7.46 13.96
C LEU A 107 -28.23 7.06 13.46
N TYR A 108 -28.13 6.76 12.15
CA TYR A 108 -27.31 7.46 11.13
C TYR A 108 -27.35 6.70 9.80
N GLU A 109 -27.31 7.44 8.68
CA GLU A 109 -27.79 7.07 7.33
C GLU A 109 -26.98 6.01 6.56
N ASP A 110 -25.93 5.41 7.12
CA ASP A 110 -24.97 4.59 6.35
C ASP A 110 -24.48 3.35 7.13
N LYS A 111 -25.40 2.56 7.69
CA LYS A 111 -25.07 1.25 8.28
C LYS A 111 -25.40 0.15 7.27
N MET A 112 -24.36 -0.51 6.75
CA MET A 112 -24.51 -1.85 6.17
C MET A 112 -25.12 -2.78 7.23
N ASP A 113 -26.06 -3.62 6.80
CA ASP A 113 -26.54 -4.74 7.61
C ASP A 113 -25.50 -5.86 7.69
N GLU A 114 -25.81 -6.91 8.46
CA GLU A 114 -24.91 -8.06 8.62
C GLU A 114 -24.48 -8.65 7.28
N GLU A 115 -25.43 -8.82 6.35
CA GLU A 115 -25.16 -9.31 5.00
C GLU A 115 -24.20 -8.37 4.24
N GLY A 116 -24.42 -7.06 4.29
CA GLY A 116 -23.54 -6.07 3.68
C GLY A 116 -22.10 -6.15 4.17
N TRP A 117 -21.90 -6.29 5.49
CA TRP A 117 -20.56 -6.47 6.06
C TRP A 117 -19.91 -7.78 5.65
N ILE A 118 -20.68 -8.87 5.55
CA ILE A 118 -20.18 -10.17 5.06
C ILE A 118 -19.74 -10.05 3.60
N LEU A 119 -20.58 -9.48 2.73
CA LEU A 119 -20.27 -9.30 1.32
C LEU A 119 -19.04 -8.44 1.12
N ARG A 120 -18.91 -7.36 1.91
CA ARG A 120 -17.71 -6.53 1.90
C ARG A 120 -16.48 -7.32 2.31
N ALA A 121 -16.53 -8.08 3.41
CA ALA A 121 -15.42 -8.90 3.85
C ALA A 121 -14.98 -9.91 2.77
N ILE A 122 -15.93 -10.58 2.11
CA ILE A 122 -15.64 -11.50 1.00
C ILE A 122 -14.95 -10.77 -0.16
N ALA A 123 -15.40 -9.57 -0.52
CA ALA A 123 -14.79 -8.77 -1.59
C ALA A 123 -13.31 -8.44 -1.28
N GLU A 124 -13.03 -8.01 -0.04
CA GLU A 124 -11.67 -7.71 0.39
C GLU A 124 -10.78 -8.96 0.38
N PHE A 125 -11.26 -10.09 0.87
CA PHE A 125 -10.49 -11.35 0.81
C PHE A 125 -10.29 -11.86 -0.62
N ASN A 126 -11.26 -11.63 -1.53
CA ASN A 126 -11.06 -11.95 -2.94
C ASN A 126 -9.95 -11.10 -3.55
N LYS A 127 -9.86 -9.80 -3.19
CA LYS A 127 -8.76 -8.94 -3.60
C LYS A 127 -7.41 -9.45 -3.08
N VAL A 128 -7.36 -10.00 -1.86
CA VAL A 128 -6.17 -10.71 -1.35
C VAL A 128 -5.83 -11.89 -2.26
N LEU A 129 -6.81 -12.72 -2.67
CA LEU A 129 -6.56 -13.86 -3.54
C LEU A 129 -6.19 -13.49 -4.98
N GLU A 130 -6.59 -12.32 -5.47
CA GLU A 130 -6.09 -11.78 -6.75
C GLU A 130 -4.59 -11.49 -6.69
N LEU A 131 -4.11 -10.97 -5.55
CA LEU A 131 -2.71 -10.60 -5.33
C LEU A 131 -1.85 -11.80 -4.88
N GLU A 132 -2.43 -12.66 -4.05
CA GLU A 132 -1.83 -13.81 -3.40
C GLU A 132 -2.73 -15.05 -3.55
N PRO A 133 -2.73 -15.73 -4.71
CA PRO A 133 -3.67 -16.83 -5.00
C PRO A 133 -3.57 -18.03 -4.06
N GLU A 134 -2.46 -18.19 -3.36
CA GLU A 134 -2.22 -19.27 -2.41
C GLU A 134 -2.45 -18.89 -0.94
N ASN A 135 -2.98 -17.69 -0.66
CA ASN A 135 -3.31 -17.26 0.70
C ASN A 135 -4.43 -18.15 1.30
N ALA A 136 -4.03 -19.11 2.15
CA ALA A 136 -4.96 -20.07 2.73
C ALA A 136 -5.94 -19.42 3.70
N GLU A 137 -5.48 -18.42 4.47
CA GLU A 137 -6.31 -17.72 5.45
C GLU A 137 -7.46 -16.96 4.79
N ALA A 138 -7.21 -16.29 3.65
CA ALA A 138 -8.24 -15.62 2.88
C ALA A 138 -9.28 -16.63 2.33
N LYS A 139 -8.83 -17.80 1.83
CA LYS A 139 -9.74 -18.88 1.39
C LYS A 139 -10.61 -19.40 2.53
N ASP A 140 -10.03 -19.63 3.70
CA ASP A 140 -10.74 -20.13 4.88
C ASP A 140 -11.75 -19.10 5.40
N ASN A 141 -11.39 -17.81 5.43
CA ASN A 141 -12.31 -16.74 5.81
C ASN A 141 -13.48 -16.60 4.84
N ILE A 142 -13.25 -16.64 3.52
CA ILE A 142 -14.33 -16.62 2.51
C ILE A 142 -15.25 -17.82 2.69
N LYS A 143 -14.71 -19.01 2.93
CA LYS A 143 -15.52 -20.20 3.17
C LYS A 143 -16.42 -20.03 4.39
N ALA A 144 -15.87 -19.57 5.52
CA ALA A 144 -16.64 -19.33 6.73
C ALA A 144 -17.74 -18.26 6.53
N LEU A 145 -17.46 -17.22 5.76
CA LEU A 145 -18.42 -16.15 5.44
C LEU A 145 -19.56 -16.66 4.53
N ASN A 146 -19.26 -17.51 3.54
CA ASN A 146 -20.29 -18.13 2.70
C ASN A 146 -21.18 -19.10 3.49
N GLU A 147 -20.61 -19.85 4.43
CA GLU A 147 -21.39 -20.69 5.35
C GLU A 147 -22.34 -19.84 6.20
N LEU A 148 -21.87 -18.70 6.71
CA LEU A 148 -22.70 -17.77 7.49
C LEU A 148 -23.88 -17.22 6.67
N LEU A 149 -23.66 -16.83 5.40
CA LEU A 149 -24.74 -16.40 4.50
C LEU A 149 -25.78 -17.51 4.30
N SER A 150 -25.33 -18.75 4.08
CA SER A 150 -26.23 -19.89 3.81
C SER A 150 -27.10 -20.32 4.99
N LEU A 151 -26.78 -19.87 6.21
CA LEU A 151 -27.56 -20.15 7.42
C LEU A 151 -28.65 -19.11 7.70
N GLY A 152 -28.67 -17.99 6.95
CA GLY A 152 -29.65 -16.91 7.09
C GLY A 152 -30.95 -17.10 6.29
N ASP A 153 -31.00 -18.08 5.39
CA ASP A 153 -32.13 -18.40 4.50
C ASP A 153 -33.18 -19.35 5.13
#